data_AF-A0A520M6Q4-F1
#
_entry.id   AF-A0A520M6Q4-F1
#
_cell.length_a   1.000
_cell.length_b   1.000
_cell.length_c   1.000
_cell.angle_alpha   90.00
_cell.angle_beta   90.00
_cell.angle_gamma   90.00
#
_symmetry.space_group_name_H-M   'P 1'
#
loop_
_entity.id
_entity.type
_entity.pdbx_description
1 polymer ?
#
loop_
_entity_poly.entity_id
_entity_poly.type
_entity_poly.pdbx_seq_one_letter_code
_entity_poly.pdbx_strand_id
1 'polypeptide(L)'
;MRYIFLATILGGVLILGMFGLRGHKFNETPVEIFPDMDRQDRVNAQSRSDFFADGVGSRKPVNGTVPVGFSVPEVAANVGDAIVDGFSLKGNYFNSGQIGDYYGDGLPEEIEMDKDFLIRGKQRYGIYCAICHADSGNGNGRVRSFGPNGGQIPIANLHDAKFSDPSNPEYRPDGEIFEIITIGRGLMGPYGGAIPAKDRWAIIAYMRALQNAKINAEKQQGKEPAESQTTSTE
;
A
#
# COMPACT_ATOMS: atom_id res chain seq x y z
N MET A 1 -15.50 67.68 23.75
CA MET A 1 -15.83 66.48 24.56
C MET A 1 -16.68 65.46 23.80
N ARG A 2 -17.88 65.79 23.32
CA ARG A 2 -18.79 64.83 22.63
C ARG A 2 -18.18 64.10 21.42
N TYR A 3 -17.40 64.79 20.59
CA TYR A 3 -16.76 64.19 19.41
C TYR A 3 -15.57 63.27 19.74
N ILE A 4 -14.91 63.49 20.88
CA ILE A 4 -13.80 62.65 21.33
C ILE A 4 -14.32 61.25 21.70
N PHE A 5 -15.45 61.19 22.43
CA PHE A 5 -16.08 59.92 22.80
C PHE A 5 -16.56 59.12 21.58
N LEU A 6 -17.12 59.79 20.58
CA LEU A 6 -17.54 59.14 19.33
C LEU A 6 -16.33 58.61 18.55
N ALA A 7 -15.24 59.38 18.46
CA ALA A 7 -14.02 58.94 17.80
C ALA A 7 -13.38 57.74 18.50
N THR A 8 -13.36 57.71 19.83
CA THR A 8 -12.82 56.57 20.59
C THR A 8 -13.66 55.31 20.45
N ILE A 9 -15.00 55.43 20.45
CA ILE A 9 -15.90 54.28 20.24
C ILE A 9 -15.74 53.74 18.82
N LEU A 10 -15.74 54.62 17.82
CA LEU A 10 -15.54 54.23 16.43
C LEU A 10 -14.19 53.54 16.25
N GLY A 11 -13.12 54.09 16.84
CA GLY A 11 -11.79 53.47 16.85
C GLY A 11 -11.77 52.09 17.50
N GLY A 12 -12.46 51.92 18.64
CA GLY A 12 -12.57 50.62 19.32
C GLY A 12 -13.31 49.56 18.48
N VAL A 13 -14.40 49.94 17.82
CA VAL A 13 -15.16 49.05 16.92
C VAL A 13 -14.32 48.67 15.70
N LEU A 14 -13.55 49.61 15.15
CA LEU A 14 -12.68 49.39 14.00
C LEU A 14 -11.54 48.42 14.34
N ILE A 15 -10.93 48.56 15.53
CA ILE A 15 -9.91 47.63 16.05
C ILE A 15 -10.50 46.24 16.27
N LEU A 16 -11.66 46.12 16.92
CA LEU A 16 -12.33 44.83 17.12
C LEU A 16 -12.74 44.16 15.80
N GLY A 17 -13.19 44.94 14.81
CA GLY A 17 -13.55 44.45 13.49
C GLY A 17 -12.34 43.98 12.67
N MET A 18 -11.21 44.68 12.76
CA MET A 18 -9.99 44.32 12.02
C MET A 18 -9.23 43.14 12.64
N PHE A 19 -9.09 43.10 13.97
CA PHE A 19 -8.28 42.09 14.66
C PHE A 19 -9.10 40.92 15.20
N GLY A 20 -10.43 41.02 15.13
CA GLY A 20 -11.34 40.00 15.63
C GLY A 20 -11.26 39.82 17.16
N LEU A 21 -11.98 38.82 17.64
CA LEU A 21 -11.92 38.40 19.04
C LEU A 21 -10.85 37.31 19.19
N ARG A 22 -10.19 37.29 20.35
CA ARG A 22 -9.23 36.23 20.70
C ARG A 22 -9.89 34.85 20.56
N GLY A 23 -9.30 33.97 19.74
CA GLY A 23 -9.81 32.61 19.48
C GLY A 23 -10.54 32.43 18.15
N HIS A 24 -10.59 33.46 17.31
CA HIS A 24 -11.10 33.33 15.95
C HIS A 24 -10.25 32.34 15.13
N LYS A 25 -10.91 31.44 14.40
CA LYS A 25 -10.25 30.49 13.50
C LYS A 25 -10.14 31.11 12.12
N PHE A 26 -9.02 30.92 11.44
CA PHE A 26 -8.80 31.36 10.06
C PHE A 26 -8.93 30.16 9.11
N ASN A 27 -9.47 30.40 7.91
CA ASN A 27 -9.47 29.42 6.81
C ASN A 27 -8.27 29.62 5.87
N GLU A 28 -7.63 30.79 5.93
CA GLU A 28 -6.44 31.13 5.17
C GLU A 28 -5.17 30.78 5.96
N THR A 29 -4.04 30.76 5.25
CA THR A 29 -2.73 30.60 5.88
C THR A 29 -2.55 31.62 7.01
N PRO A 30 -2.15 31.18 8.22
CA PRO A 30 -1.90 32.08 9.34
C PRO A 30 -0.87 33.16 9.01
N VAL A 31 -0.98 34.31 9.67
CA VAL A 31 0.02 35.38 9.56
C VAL A 31 1.33 34.93 10.20
N GLU A 32 2.40 34.88 9.41
CA GLU A 32 3.77 34.60 9.85
C GLU A 32 4.46 35.92 10.23
N ILE A 33 4.84 36.11 11.49
CA ILE A 33 5.47 37.36 11.97
C ILE A 33 6.95 37.43 11.56
N PHE A 34 7.65 36.29 11.59
CA PHE A 34 9.05 36.17 11.22
C PHE A 34 9.26 34.94 10.32
N PRO A 35 8.89 35.03 9.03
CA PRO A 35 8.98 33.90 8.10
C PRO A 35 10.40 33.59 7.61
N ASP A 36 11.42 34.13 8.28
CA ASP A 36 12.82 33.94 7.89
C ASP A 36 13.21 32.48 8.08
N MET A 37 13.69 31.86 7.00
CA MET A 37 13.98 30.42 6.89
C MET A 37 12.79 29.44 7.05
N ASP A 38 11.55 29.90 7.16
CA ASP A 38 10.36 29.02 7.08
C ASP A 38 10.19 28.44 5.67
N ARG A 39 10.47 29.28 4.66
CA ARG A 39 10.58 28.90 3.26
C ARG A 39 12.01 29.16 2.79
N GLN A 40 12.73 28.08 2.53
CA GLN A 40 14.14 28.15 2.13
C GLN A 40 14.27 28.02 0.62
N ASP A 41 15.27 28.67 0.03
CA ASP A 41 15.64 28.58 -1.39
C ASP A 41 16.37 27.27 -1.71
N ARG A 42 15.75 26.15 -1.33
CA ARG A 42 16.17 24.79 -1.68
C ARG A 42 14.96 23.98 -2.12
N VAL A 43 15.18 23.08 -3.07
CA VAL A 43 14.13 22.16 -3.53
C VAL A 43 14.10 20.96 -2.58
N ASN A 44 13.02 20.81 -1.81
CA ASN A 44 12.82 19.67 -0.92
C ASN A 44 12.15 18.50 -1.68
N ALA A 45 12.15 17.31 -1.09
CA ALA A 45 11.34 16.20 -1.60
C ALA A 45 9.86 16.60 -1.62
N GLN A 46 9.15 16.27 -2.71
CA GLN A 46 7.74 16.61 -2.94
C GLN A 46 7.43 18.13 -2.92
N SER A 47 8.43 19.00 -3.12
CA SER A 47 8.20 20.44 -3.28
C SER A 47 7.84 20.79 -4.73
N ARG A 48 7.05 21.85 -4.89
CA ARG A 48 6.83 22.49 -6.19
C ARG A 48 8.15 23.05 -6.72
N SER A 49 8.30 23.10 -8.04
CA SER A 49 9.37 23.81 -8.73
C SER A 49 8.81 24.56 -9.92
N ASP A 50 9.12 25.85 -10.05
CA ASP A 50 8.73 26.65 -11.21
C ASP A 50 9.70 26.53 -12.39
N PHE A 51 10.80 25.77 -12.22
CA PHE A 51 11.79 25.54 -13.27
C PHE A 51 11.38 24.43 -14.25
N PHE A 52 10.75 23.36 -13.75
CA PHE A 52 10.35 22.21 -14.58
C PHE A 52 8.92 22.35 -15.10
N ALA A 53 8.68 21.92 -16.34
CA ALA A 53 7.38 22.05 -17.01
C ALA A 53 6.23 21.31 -16.31
N ASP A 54 6.53 20.29 -15.51
CA ASP A 54 5.55 19.51 -14.73
C ASP A 54 5.31 20.09 -13.32
N GLY A 55 6.02 21.16 -12.94
CA GLY A 55 5.86 21.81 -11.65
C GLY A 55 6.45 21.03 -10.46
N VAL A 56 7.12 19.88 -10.70
CA VAL A 56 7.59 18.98 -9.64
C VAL A 56 9.09 19.13 -9.42
N GLY A 57 9.48 19.50 -8.19
CA GLY A 57 10.89 19.61 -7.79
C GLY A 57 11.61 18.26 -7.73
N SER A 58 10.90 17.20 -7.35
CA SER A 58 11.44 15.83 -7.35
C SER A 58 11.47 15.23 -8.75
N ARG A 59 12.67 15.08 -9.32
CA ARG A 59 12.84 14.48 -10.65
C ARG A 59 12.85 12.96 -10.59
N LYS A 60 12.27 12.34 -11.62
CA LYS A 60 12.43 10.90 -11.84
C LYS A 60 13.87 10.61 -12.29
N PRO A 61 14.47 9.49 -11.86
CA PRO A 61 15.75 9.05 -12.40
C PRO A 61 15.61 8.69 -13.89
N VAL A 62 16.72 8.74 -14.62
CA VAL A 62 16.78 8.28 -16.01
C VAL A 62 16.51 6.78 -16.06
N ASN A 63 15.79 6.31 -17.08
CA ASN A 63 15.47 4.90 -17.22
C ASN A 63 16.74 4.04 -17.31
N GLY A 64 16.74 2.88 -16.65
CA GLY A 64 17.91 2.00 -16.56
C GLY A 64 18.97 2.39 -15.53
N THR A 65 18.74 3.44 -14.73
CA THR A 65 19.65 3.78 -13.60
C THR A 65 19.51 2.73 -12.50
N VAL A 66 20.63 2.14 -12.08
CA VAL A 66 20.68 1.22 -10.92
C VAL A 66 21.21 2.00 -9.71
N PRO A 67 20.48 2.04 -8.57
CA PRO A 67 20.96 2.71 -7.39
C PRO A 67 22.15 1.94 -6.81
N VAL A 68 23.25 2.65 -6.53
CA VAL A 68 24.28 2.16 -5.63
C VAL A 68 23.71 2.25 -4.22
N GLY A 69 23.74 1.15 -3.46
CA GLY A 69 23.31 1.15 -2.06
C GLY A 69 24.15 2.07 -1.18
N PHE A 70 24.04 1.93 0.15
CA PHE A 70 24.84 2.74 1.10
C PHE A 70 26.36 2.40 1.10
N SER A 71 26.77 1.37 0.36
CA SER A 71 28.16 0.96 0.16
C SER A 71 28.51 0.98 -1.33
N VAL A 72 29.74 1.38 -1.65
CA VAL A 72 30.28 1.27 -3.01
C VAL A 72 30.38 -0.22 -3.34
N PRO A 73 29.68 -0.74 -4.37
CA PRO A 73 29.73 -2.15 -4.70
C PRO A 73 31.12 -2.50 -5.22
N GLU A 74 31.68 -3.60 -4.72
CA GLU A 74 32.97 -4.15 -5.17
C GLU A 74 32.88 -4.76 -6.57
N VAL A 75 31.66 -5.03 -7.04
CA VAL A 75 31.37 -5.65 -8.34
C VAL A 75 30.45 -4.73 -9.15
N ALA A 76 30.51 -4.84 -10.47
CA ALA A 76 29.65 -4.06 -11.35
C ALA A 76 28.15 -4.30 -11.05
N ALA A 77 27.32 -3.28 -11.23
CA ALA A 77 25.89 -3.29 -10.86
C ALA A 77 25.05 -4.39 -11.57
N ASN A 78 25.58 -4.96 -12.65
CA ASN A 78 25.02 -6.10 -13.37
C ASN A 78 25.45 -7.48 -12.84
N VAL A 79 26.35 -7.52 -11.85
CA VAL A 79 26.94 -8.72 -11.26
C VAL A 79 26.75 -8.76 -9.74
N GLY A 80 26.61 -7.60 -9.08
CA GLY A 80 26.43 -7.52 -7.62
C GLY A 80 25.02 -7.88 -7.16
N ASP A 81 24.94 -8.52 -6.00
CA ASP A 81 23.68 -8.85 -5.34
C ASP A 81 22.88 -7.57 -5.06
N ALA A 82 21.64 -7.58 -5.54
CA ALA A 82 20.66 -6.53 -5.36
C ALA A 82 20.53 -6.14 -3.88
N ILE A 83 20.19 -4.88 -3.62
CA ILE A 83 19.76 -4.40 -2.29
C ILE A 83 18.81 -5.44 -1.70
N VAL A 84 19.17 -5.96 -0.51
CA VAL A 84 18.50 -7.10 0.16
C VAL A 84 17.01 -6.83 0.44
N ASP A 85 16.56 -5.57 0.42
CA ASP A 85 15.14 -5.21 0.54
C ASP A 85 14.77 -3.98 -0.30
N GLY A 86 14.76 -4.16 -1.62
CA GLY A 86 14.38 -3.11 -2.58
C GLY A 86 12.89 -3.08 -2.95
N PHE A 87 12.44 -1.97 -3.50
CA PHE A 87 11.04 -1.76 -3.92
C PHE A 87 10.69 -2.39 -5.27
N SER A 88 11.56 -2.26 -6.28
CA SER A 88 11.26 -2.70 -7.66
C SER A 88 12.49 -3.24 -8.37
N LEU A 89 13.29 -4.06 -7.67
CA LEU A 89 14.50 -4.64 -8.25
C LEU A 89 14.15 -5.87 -9.10
N LYS A 90 14.95 -6.13 -10.12
CA LYS A 90 14.91 -7.36 -10.94
C LYS A 90 16.25 -8.08 -10.79
N GLY A 91 16.24 -9.40 -10.85
CA GLY A 91 17.44 -10.22 -10.63
C GLY A 91 17.06 -11.58 -10.06
N ASN A 92 17.52 -11.87 -8.84
CA ASN A 92 17.27 -13.12 -8.13
C ASN A 92 15.77 -13.38 -7.83
N TYR A 93 15.46 -14.63 -7.45
CA TYR A 93 14.12 -15.07 -7.11
C TYR A 93 13.47 -14.19 -6.04
N PHE A 94 14.21 -13.79 -5.00
CA PHE A 94 13.73 -12.89 -3.97
C PHE A 94 13.21 -11.54 -4.51
N ASN A 95 13.87 -10.95 -5.50
CA ASN A 95 13.48 -9.63 -6.01
C ASN A 95 12.50 -9.69 -7.19
N SER A 96 12.40 -10.81 -7.91
CA SER A 96 11.60 -10.95 -9.12
C SER A 96 10.44 -11.94 -9.02
N GLY A 97 10.53 -12.95 -8.15
CA GLY A 97 9.66 -14.13 -8.17
C GLY A 97 9.97 -15.10 -9.32
N GLN A 98 11.03 -14.86 -10.11
CA GLN A 98 11.38 -15.68 -11.26
C GLN A 98 12.64 -16.53 -11.00
N ILE A 99 12.63 -17.76 -11.51
CA ILE A 99 13.75 -18.70 -11.56
C ILE A 99 13.98 -19.03 -13.04
N GLY A 100 14.95 -18.35 -13.66
CA GLY A 100 15.11 -18.39 -15.11
C GLY A 100 13.89 -17.80 -15.81
N ASP A 101 13.29 -18.55 -16.73
CA ASP A 101 12.12 -18.12 -17.50
C ASP A 101 10.77 -18.47 -16.84
N TYR A 102 10.80 -19.04 -15.63
CA TYR A 102 9.61 -19.54 -14.92
C TYR A 102 9.41 -18.79 -13.60
N TYR A 103 8.16 -18.77 -13.12
CA TYR A 103 7.86 -18.33 -11.76
C TYR A 103 8.09 -19.46 -10.77
N GLY A 104 8.84 -19.17 -9.70
CA GLY A 104 9.01 -20.11 -8.60
C GLY A 104 7.76 -20.20 -7.73
N ASP A 105 7.58 -21.33 -7.05
CA ASP A 105 6.52 -21.53 -6.07
C ASP A 105 7.13 -21.81 -4.69
N GLY A 106 6.60 -21.16 -3.65
CA GLY A 106 7.17 -21.17 -2.31
C GLY A 106 7.99 -19.92 -1.97
N LEU A 107 8.39 -19.82 -0.71
CA LEU A 107 9.15 -18.67 -0.22
C LEU A 107 10.63 -18.75 -0.63
N PRO A 108 11.29 -17.61 -0.89
CA PRO A 108 12.73 -17.57 -1.11
C PRO A 108 13.51 -18.09 0.10
N GLU A 109 14.71 -18.61 -0.15
CA GLU A 109 15.60 -19.15 0.90
C GLU A 109 16.03 -18.08 1.91
N GLU A 110 16.06 -16.81 1.50
CA GLU A 110 16.41 -15.67 2.33
C GLU A 110 15.31 -15.29 3.34
N ILE A 111 14.10 -15.87 3.21
CA ILE A 111 12.96 -15.60 4.09
C ILE A 111 12.86 -16.68 5.17
N GLU A 112 13.07 -16.26 6.41
CA GLU A 112 12.69 -17.05 7.58
C GLU A 112 11.19 -16.85 7.88
N MET A 113 10.43 -17.94 7.79
CA MET A 113 9.01 -17.95 8.17
C MET A 113 8.88 -18.08 9.69
N ASP A 114 8.78 -16.95 10.37
CA ASP A 114 8.43 -16.88 11.79
C ASP A 114 7.08 -16.18 12.02
N LYS A 115 6.69 -16.10 13.30
CA LYS A 115 5.44 -15.46 13.71
C LYS A 115 5.43 -13.96 13.39
N ASP A 116 6.56 -13.28 13.56
CA ASP A 116 6.66 -11.83 13.37
C ASP A 116 6.58 -11.47 11.89
N PHE A 117 7.15 -12.29 11.02
CA PHE A 117 7.04 -12.20 9.58
C PHE A 117 5.59 -12.38 9.11
N LEU A 118 4.84 -13.34 9.68
CA LEU A 118 3.43 -13.51 9.36
C LEU A 118 2.56 -12.35 9.88
N ILE A 119 2.84 -11.83 11.08
CA ILE A 119 2.18 -10.63 11.62
C ILE A 119 2.46 -9.42 10.73
N ARG A 120 3.70 -9.29 10.25
CA ARG A 120 4.09 -8.27 9.29
C ARG A 120 3.31 -8.40 7.99
N GLY A 121 3.20 -9.62 7.47
CA GLY A 121 2.38 -9.95 6.31
C GLY A 121 0.92 -9.53 6.47
N LYS A 122 0.31 -9.88 7.61
CA LYS A 122 -1.05 -9.46 7.97
C LYS A 122 -1.19 -7.94 7.98
N GLN A 123 -0.25 -7.23 8.61
CA GLN A 123 -0.26 -5.77 8.67
C GLN A 123 -0.20 -5.15 7.26
N ARG A 124 0.71 -5.65 6.42
CA ARG A 124 0.90 -5.14 5.06
C ARG A 124 -0.28 -5.46 4.16
N TYR A 125 -0.82 -6.67 4.25
CA TYR A 125 -2.05 -7.06 3.56
C TYR A 125 -3.22 -6.15 3.96
N GLY A 126 -3.39 -5.87 5.25
CA GLY A 126 -4.43 -4.97 5.75
C GLY A 126 -4.32 -3.54 5.21
N ILE A 127 -3.09 -3.03 5.04
CA ILE A 127 -2.84 -1.68 4.53
C ILE A 127 -3.09 -1.59 3.02
N TYR A 128 -2.55 -2.53 2.24
CA TYR A 128 -2.48 -2.39 0.78
C TYR A 128 -3.49 -3.24 0.01
N CYS A 129 -3.88 -4.40 0.54
CA CYS A 129 -4.61 -5.43 -0.21
C CYS A 129 -6.08 -5.54 0.22
N ALA A 130 -6.34 -5.50 1.53
CA ALA A 130 -7.67 -5.76 2.11
C ALA A 130 -8.75 -4.76 1.67
N ILE A 131 -8.36 -3.54 1.32
CA ILE A 131 -9.29 -2.51 0.82
C ILE A 131 -10.06 -2.97 -0.44
N CYS A 132 -9.41 -3.78 -1.28
CA CYS A 132 -9.98 -4.38 -2.46
C CYS A 132 -10.34 -5.86 -2.21
N HIS A 133 -9.41 -6.65 -1.69
CA HIS A 133 -9.57 -8.11 -1.56
C HIS A 133 -10.31 -8.57 -0.29
N ALA A 134 -10.73 -7.65 0.57
CA ALA A 134 -11.27 -7.87 1.92
C ALA A 134 -10.24 -8.48 2.89
N ASP A 135 -10.47 -8.33 4.20
CA ASP A 135 -9.63 -8.96 5.23
C ASP A 135 -9.60 -10.49 5.11
N SER A 136 -10.68 -11.08 4.61
CA SER A 136 -10.80 -12.52 4.38
C SER A 136 -10.14 -12.98 3.08
N GLY A 137 -9.80 -12.10 2.14
CA GLY A 137 -9.30 -12.48 0.81
C GLY A 137 -10.38 -12.89 -0.20
N ASN A 138 -11.67 -12.76 0.12
CA ASN A 138 -12.77 -13.20 -0.74
C ASN A 138 -13.12 -12.24 -1.90
N GLY A 139 -12.38 -11.14 -2.07
CA GLY A 139 -12.64 -10.15 -3.12
C GLY A 139 -13.84 -9.23 -2.84
N ASN A 140 -14.39 -9.22 -1.62
CA ASN A 140 -15.50 -8.36 -1.21
C ASN A 140 -15.04 -7.16 -0.38
N GLY A 141 -13.92 -6.54 -0.75
CA GLY A 141 -13.43 -5.33 -0.08
C GLY A 141 -14.33 -4.11 -0.34
N ARG A 142 -14.12 -3.04 0.44
CA ARG A 142 -14.93 -1.81 0.36
C ARG A 142 -14.93 -1.20 -1.04
N VAL A 143 -13.85 -1.37 -1.80
CA VAL A 143 -13.73 -0.82 -3.17
C VAL A 143 -14.63 -1.54 -4.19
N ARG A 144 -15.09 -2.78 -3.91
CA ARG A 144 -15.90 -3.57 -4.85
C ARG A 144 -17.15 -2.83 -5.32
N SER A 145 -17.81 -2.05 -4.47
CA SER A 145 -19.06 -1.34 -4.78
C SER A 145 -18.87 -0.04 -5.58
N PHE A 146 -17.64 0.38 -5.85
CA PHE A 146 -17.35 1.64 -6.55
C PHE A 146 -17.12 1.44 -8.06
N GLY A 147 -17.73 0.42 -8.66
CA GLY A 147 -17.63 0.19 -10.09
C GLY A 147 -18.37 1.25 -10.91
N PRO A 148 -18.02 1.39 -12.20
CA PRO A 148 -18.68 2.34 -13.09
C PRO A 148 -20.18 2.05 -13.21
N ASN A 149 -20.98 3.10 -13.39
CA ASN A 149 -22.45 3.03 -13.53
C ASN A 149 -23.17 2.32 -12.36
N GLY A 150 -22.62 2.40 -11.15
CA GLY A 150 -23.15 1.70 -9.98
C GLY A 150 -22.89 0.20 -9.98
N GLY A 151 -22.02 -0.28 -10.87
CA GLY A 151 -21.60 -1.68 -10.95
C GLY A 151 -20.55 -2.07 -9.91
N GLN A 152 -20.04 -3.31 -10.03
CA GLN A 152 -18.97 -3.82 -9.19
C GLN A 152 -17.63 -3.82 -9.91
N ILE A 153 -16.54 -3.50 -9.21
CA ILE A 153 -15.19 -3.76 -9.70
C ILE A 153 -14.92 -5.26 -9.60
N PRO A 154 -14.48 -5.94 -10.68
CA PRO A 154 -14.23 -7.39 -10.67
C PRO A 154 -12.92 -7.69 -9.93
N ILE A 155 -12.99 -7.73 -8.61
CA ILE A 155 -11.86 -8.01 -7.73
C ILE A 155 -11.73 -9.53 -7.57
N ALA A 156 -10.52 -10.04 -7.76
CA ALA A 156 -10.23 -11.46 -7.62
C ALA A 156 -10.49 -11.97 -6.20
N ASN A 157 -11.13 -13.12 -6.09
CA ASN A 157 -11.20 -13.90 -4.86
C ASN A 157 -9.91 -14.72 -4.75
N LEU A 158 -9.12 -14.44 -3.70
CA LEU A 158 -7.82 -15.07 -3.48
C LEU A 158 -7.95 -16.53 -3.05
N HIS A 159 -9.16 -17.01 -2.76
CA HIS A 159 -9.43 -18.43 -2.46
C HIS A 159 -9.72 -19.27 -3.69
N ASP A 160 -9.92 -18.66 -4.87
CA ASP A 160 -10.18 -19.40 -6.10
C ASP A 160 -9.03 -20.38 -6.39
N ALA A 161 -9.34 -21.56 -6.95
CA ALA A 161 -8.38 -22.64 -7.16
C ALA A 161 -7.13 -22.24 -7.96
N LYS A 162 -7.27 -21.32 -8.93
CA LYS A 162 -6.13 -20.73 -9.67
C LYS A 162 -5.11 -20.01 -8.79
N PHE A 163 -5.49 -19.63 -7.57
CA PHE A 163 -4.59 -19.02 -6.59
C PHE A 163 -4.27 -19.95 -5.43
N SER A 164 -5.09 -20.95 -5.12
CA SER A 164 -5.00 -21.74 -3.88
C SER A 164 -4.65 -23.21 -4.07
N ASP A 165 -4.77 -23.75 -5.29
CA ASP A 165 -4.59 -25.17 -5.59
C ASP A 165 -3.52 -25.39 -6.67
N PRO A 166 -2.33 -25.91 -6.30
CA PRO A 166 -1.25 -26.23 -7.23
C PRO A 166 -1.61 -27.25 -8.32
N SER A 167 -2.68 -28.04 -8.13
CA SER A 167 -3.16 -28.99 -9.15
C SER A 167 -4.05 -28.35 -10.22
N ASN A 168 -4.44 -27.08 -10.03
CA ASN A 168 -5.26 -26.36 -10.99
C ASN A 168 -4.44 -26.01 -12.25
N PRO A 169 -4.96 -26.23 -13.48
CA PRO A 169 -4.26 -25.87 -14.72
C PRO A 169 -3.94 -24.37 -14.86
N GLU A 170 -4.68 -23.50 -14.18
CA GLU A 170 -4.47 -22.05 -14.14
C GLU A 170 -3.76 -21.59 -12.86
N TYR A 171 -3.15 -22.51 -12.11
CA TYR A 171 -2.46 -22.19 -10.86
C TYR A 171 -1.37 -21.13 -11.06
N ARG A 172 -1.38 -20.15 -10.17
CA ARG A 172 -0.38 -19.08 -10.12
C ARG A 172 0.56 -19.35 -8.96
N PRO A 173 1.84 -19.65 -9.25
CA PRO A 173 2.83 -19.87 -8.21
C PRO A 173 3.16 -18.57 -7.48
N ASP A 174 3.74 -18.67 -6.28
CA ASP A 174 4.03 -17.52 -5.43
C ASP A 174 4.83 -16.41 -6.13
N GLY A 175 5.78 -16.77 -6.99
CA GLY A 175 6.55 -15.85 -7.81
C GLY A 175 5.72 -15.03 -8.79
N GLU A 176 4.67 -15.62 -9.39
CA GLU A 176 3.76 -14.87 -10.27
C GLU A 176 2.92 -13.89 -9.46
N ILE A 177 2.50 -14.29 -8.25
CA ILE A 177 1.77 -13.39 -7.34
C ILE A 177 2.66 -12.24 -6.90
N PHE A 178 3.93 -12.51 -6.61
CA PHE A 178 4.93 -11.48 -6.34
C PHE A 178 5.06 -10.49 -7.51
N GLU A 179 5.16 -10.98 -8.75
CA GLU A 179 5.20 -10.10 -9.92
C GLU A 179 3.91 -9.28 -10.07
N ILE A 180 2.73 -9.89 -9.88
CA ILE A 180 1.43 -9.18 -9.91
C ILE A 180 1.41 -8.03 -8.90
N ILE A 181 1.91 -8.23 -7.67
CA ILE A 181 2.00 -7.15 -6.68
C ILE A 181 2.98 -6.07 -7.17
N THR A 182 4.07 -6.48 -7.81
CA THR A 182 5.15 -5.59 -8.25
C THR A 182 4.72 -4.66 -9.39
N ILE A 183 4.23 -5.25 -10.49
CA ILE A 183 3.97 -4.54 -11.75
C ILE A 183 2.48 -4.33 -12.02
N GLY A 184 1.59 -4.96 -11.24
CA GLY A 184 0.15 -4.91 -11.44
C GLY A 184 -0.35 -5.93 -12.46
N ARG A 185 -1.68 -6.12 -12.53
CA ARG A 185 -2.34 -6.94 -13.55
C ARG A 185 -3.78 -6.50 -13.77
N GLY A 186 -4.15 -6.27 -15.02
CA GLY A 186 -5.50 -5.83 -15.38
C GLY A 186 -5.85 -4.50 -14.70
N LEU A 187 -6.89 -4.49 -13.87
CA LEU A 187 -7.32 -3.31 -13.11
C LEU A 187 -6.52 -3.07 -11.82
N MET A 188 -5.68 -4.03 -11.39
CA MET A 188 -4.80 -3.88 -10.24
C MET A 188 -3.54 -3.13 -10.66
N GLY A 189 -3.33 -1.92 -10.14
CA GLY A 189 -2.11 -1.14 -10.37
C GLY A 189 -0.85 -1.72 -9.70
N PRO A 190 0.34 -1.23 -10.09
CA PRO A 190 1.61 -1.68 -9.51
C PRO A 190 1.81 -1.19 -8.08
N TYR A 191 2.28 -2.07 -7.19
CA TYR A 191 2.64 -1.73 -5.82
C TYR A 191 4.15 -1.83 -5.53
N GLY A 192 4.98 -2.22 -6.50
CA GLY A 192 6.44 -2.34 -6.29
C GLY A 192 7.06 -1.05 -5.75
N GLY A 193 6.65 0.12 -6.25
CA GLY A 193 7.15 1.41 -5.75
C GLY A 193 6.71 1.79 -4.32
N ALA A 194 5.78 1.04 -3.72
CA ALA A 194 5.22 1.33 -2.40
C ALA A 194 5.48 0.22 -1.36
N ILE A 195 5.76 -1.01 -1.80
CA ILE A 195 5.94 -2.18 -0.94
C ILE A 195 7.31 -2.82 -1.21
N PRO A 196 8.23 -2.85 -0.23
CA PRO A 196 9.52 -3.53 -0.36
C PRO A 196 9.38 -5.02 -0.70
N ALA A 197 10.40 -5.63 -1.29
CA ALA A 197 10.42 -7.05 -1.69
C ALA A 197 10.09 -7.97 -0.52
N LYS A 198 10.71 -7.76 0.65
CA LYS A 198 10.45 -8.58 1.83
C LYS A 198 8.98 -8.51 2.28
N ASP A 199 8.39 -7.31 2.24
CA ASP A 199 6.99 -7.10 2.61
C ASP A 199 6.02 -7.72 1.59
N ARG A 200 6.38 -7.80 0.30
CA ARG A 200 5.59 -8.51 -0.72
C ARG A 200 5.56 -10.01 -0.43
N TRP A 201 6.69 -10.62 -0.07
CA TRP A 201 6.72 -12.01 0.39
C TRP A 201 5.93 -12.24 1.67
N ALA A 202 5.99 -11.30 2.63
CA ALA A 202 5.19 -11.37 3.84
C ALA A 202 3.67 -11.35 3.54
N ILE A 203 3.25 -10.50 2.59
CA ILE A 203 1.86 -10.48 2.11
C ILE A 203 1.45 -11.83 1.52
N ILE A 204 2.30 -12.42 0.67
CA ILE A 204 2.04 -13.73 0.05
C ILE A 204 1.95 -14.82 1.11
N ALA A 205 2.88 -14.87 2.05
CA ALA A 205 2.84 -15.77 3.20
C ALA A 205 1.52 -15.67 3.98
N TYR A 206 1.06 -14.45 4.27
CA TYR A 206 -0.22 -14.23 4.94
C TYR A 206 -1.42 -14.66 4.08
N MET A 207 -1.39 -14.39 2.77
CA MET A 207 -2.39 -14.85 1.82
C MET A 207 -2.49 -16.39 1.81
N ARG A 208 -1.35 -17.09 1.80
CA ARG A 208 -1.32 -18.57 1.90
C ARG A 208 -1.89 -19.07 3.22
N ALA A 209 -1.60 -18.39 4.33
CA ALA A 209 -2.22 -18.71 5.61
C ALA A 209 -3.75 -18.55 5.59
N LEU A 210 -4.28 -17.51 4.93
CA LEU A 210 -5.73 -17.33 4.75
C LEU A 210 -6.36 -18.47 3.93
N GLN A 211 -5.73 -18.85 2.82
CA GLN A 211 -6.19 -19.96 1.97
C GLN A 211 -6.21 -21.28 2.77
N ASN A 212 -5.12 -21.59 3.48
CA ASN A 212 -5.02 -22.78 4.32
C ASN A 212 -6.06 -22.80 5.44
N ALA A 213 -6.32 -21.65 6.09
CA ALA A 213 -7.35 -21.54 7.11
C ALA A 213 -8.75 -21.87 6.55
N LYS A 214 -9.09 -21.37 5.36
CA LYS A 214 -10.37 -21.67 4.70
C LYS A 214 -10.49 -23.16 4.34
N ILE A 215 -9.48 -23.73 3.70
CA ILE A 215 -9.45 -25.15 3.31
C ILE A 215 -9.60 -26.05 4.54
N ASN A 216 -8.91 -25.72 5.64
CA ASN A 216 -9.01 -26.49 6.88
C ASN A 216 -10.39 -26.39 7.54
N ALA A 217 -11.01 -25.20 7.52
CA ALA A 217 -12.37 -25.01 8.03
C ALA A 217 -13.40 -25.83 7.22
N GLU A 218 -13.29 -25.85 5.90
CA GLU A 218 -14.17 -26.64 5.01
C GLU A 218 -14.01 -28.16 5.25
N LYS A 219 -12.76 -28.62 5.43
CA LYS A 219 -12.48 -30.03 5.78
C LYS A 219 -13.05 -30.44 7.14
N GLN A 220 -13.16 -29.52 8.09
CA GLN A 220 -13.74 -29.79 9.40
C GLN A 220 -15.27 -29.87 9.33
N GLN A 221 -15.91 -28.96 8.59
CA GLN A 221 -17.37 -28.98 8.36
C GLN A 221 -17.82 -30.24 7.60
N GLY A 222 -17.02 -30.75 6.67
CA GLY A 222 -17.32 -32.01 5.97
C GLY A 222 -17.14 -33.28 6.81
N LYS A 223 -16.61 -33.19 8.04
CA LYS A 223 -16.40 -34.33 8.95
C LYS A 223 -17.44 -34.43 10.07
N GLU A 224 -18.30 -33.42 10.23
CA GLU A 224 -19.36 -33.43 11.22
C GLU A 224 -20.57 -34.19 10.62
N PRO A 225 -20.95 -35.36 11.17
CA PRO A 225 -22.11 -36.09 10.63
C PRO A 225 -23.35 -35.23 10.82
N ALA A 226 -24.15 -35.13 9.76
CA ALA A 226 -25.48 -34.53 9.82
C ALA A 226 -26.31 -35.29 10.88
N GLU A 227 -26.36 -34.75 12.09
CA GLU A 227 -27.19 -35.29 13.16
C GLU A 227 -28.64 -35.04 12.76
N SER A 228 -29.25 -36.13 12.28
CA SER A 228 -30.66 -36.25 11.95
C SER A 228 -31.52 -35.65 13.06
N GLN A 229 -32.14 -34.51 12.79
CA GLN A 229 -33.32 -34.07 13.53
C GLN A 229 -34.46 -35.08 13.25
N THR A 230 -34.49 -36.18 13.99
CA THR A 230 -35.72 -36.93 14.22
C THR A 230 -36.59 -36.07 15.11
N THR A 231 -37.50 -35.31 14.49
CA THR A 231 -38.69 -34.78 15.17
C THR A 231 -39.52 -35.96 15.65
N SER A 232 -39.40 -36.28 16.93
CA SER A 232 -40.33 -37.15 17.64
C SER A 232 -41.68 -36.44 17.74
N THR A 233 -42.67 -37.01 17.06
CA THR A 233 -44.09 -36.83 17.34
C THR A 233 -44.38 -37.18 18.80
N GLU A 234 -44.97 -36.24 19.53
CA GLU A 234 -45.99 -36.48 20.55
C GLU A 234 -47.15 -35.48 20.34
#